data_AF-A0A6A6AMI7-F1
#
_entry.id   AF-A0A6A6AMI7-F1
#
_cell.length_a   1.000
_cell.length_b   1.000
_cell.length_c   1.000
_cell.angle_alpha   90.00
_cell.angle_beta   90.00
_cell.angle_gamma   90.00
#
_symmetry.space_group_name_H-M   'P 1'
#
loop_
_entity.id
_entity.type
_entity.pdbx_description
1 polymer ?
#
loop_
_entity_poly.entity_id
_entity_poly.type
_entity_poly.pdbx_seq_one_letter_code
_entity_poly.pdbx_strand_id
1 'polypeptide(L)'
;MESTNHAGVECLQGKHTTADVMKPMTVDKAKKVSRTVKGSTVTTTAVENTEKPCHFLELPPELRNRIYHYADEEFEDLEYLPLLRPRSLYSPKPSWKFFGLVQSCKQIRAEYRPLWLSNSRVRVQPENLGPFVDAFFPDLTGLKQAPGLLEISWTHRDNYEYVLDMEVDLYHGYDRDIIEQQTTDLTPLLRLHANCPSFHSEFVPHKLMHGWSPGDMCDDCAKDGWDSADEEDIMAFRDECPCQEVDRENWENEKHGEMDYVQIIERFLSNTNEAWLKDIQEHRVEVSCFWTLCGASGDGMKEGGPWTPMTETWVFRIRFHRDSVPKVLLQDNPRKAVLEYLKDRDFTAYAQSVNWYQVKISVEFQTKYNPKIHFGPDETPDNNGYVHHDVGFLLLMYNQDTDEIHPNPAVS
;
A
#
# COMPACT_ATOMS: atom_id res chain seq x y z
N MET A 1 23.12 9.02 59.92
CA MET A 1 21.68 9.15 60.16
C MET A 1 21.01 9.24 58.80
N GLU A 2 20.85 8.13 58.05
CA GLU A 2 20.15 6.87 58.38
C GLU A 2 18.64 7.11 58.51
N SER A 3 17.72 6.34 57.90
CA SER A 3 17.83 5.18 56.97
C SER A 3 16.62 5.23 55.98
N THR A 4 16.34 4.31 55.04
CA THR A 4 16.69 2.88 54.86
C THR A 4 16.65 2.48 53.37
N ASN A 5 17.15 1.29 53.03
CA ASN A 5 17.09 0.70 51.68
C ASN A 5 15.67 0.30 51.25
N HIS A 6 15.46 0.15 49.94
CA HIS A 6 14.60 -0.92 49.41
C HIS A 6 15.22 -1.56 48.15
N ALA A 7 15.44 -2.88 48.23
CA ALA A 7 15.47 -3.74 47.04
C ALA A 7 14.01 -3.93 46.55
N GLY A 8 13.72 -4.30 45.31
CA GLY A 8 14.59 -4.81 44.25
C GLY A 8 13.91 -6.06 43.66
N VAL A 9 13.54 -6.01 42.38
CA VAL A 9 12.70 -7.03 41.75
C VAL A 9 13.33 -7.45 40.42
N GLU A 10 13.99 -8.60 40.42
CA GLU A 10 14.35 -9.29 39.19
C GLU A 10 13.11 -9.99 38.62
N CYS A 11 12.75 -9.70 37.36
CA CYS A 11 11.70 -10.43 36.66
C CYS A 11 12.34 -11.39 35.64
N LEU A 12 12.08 -12.69 35.81
CA LEU A 12 12.77 -13.75 35.07
C LEU A 12 12.30 -13.86 33.62
N GLN A 13 13.25 -14.04 32.69
CA GLN A 13 12.97 -14.24 31.27
C GLN A 13 12.32 -15.62 31.02
N GLY A 14 11.00 -15.65 30.87
CA GLY A 14 10.23 -16.85 30.53
C GLY A 14 10.44 -17.31 29.09
N LYS A 15 11.35 -18.27 28.88
CA LYS A 15 11.53 -18.93 27.56
C LYS A 15 10.40 -19.93 27.29
N HIS A 16 9.40 -19.53 26.50
CA HIS A 16 8.37 -20.45 26.02
C HIS A 16 8.84 -21.29 24.83
N THR A 17 9.31 -22.51 25.11
CA THR A 17 9.55 -23.54 24.09
C THR A 17 8.38 -24.52 24.03
N THR A 18 7.40 -24.28 23.15
CA THR A 18 6.24 -25.15 22.92
C THR A 18 6.55 -26.28 21.92
N ALA A 19 7.40 -27.21 22.35
CA ALA A 19 7.64 -28.46 21.63
C ALA A 19 6.54 -29.49 21.95
N ASP A 20 5.33 -29.29 21.42
CA ASP A 20 4.18 -30.13 21.76
C ASP A 20 4.10 -31.41 20.90
N VAL A 21 3.73 -32.53 21.54
CA VAL A 21 3.98 -33.88 21.02
C VAL A 21 2.72 -34.47 20.39
N MET A 22 2.61 -34.34 19.06
CA MET A 22 1.55 -35.01 18.30
C MET A 22 1.67 -36.55 18.40
N LYS A 23 0.78 -37.16 19.19
CA LYS A 23 0.62 -38.63 19.24
C LYS A 23 0.03 -39.13 17.91
N PRO A 24 0.53 -40.22 17.33
CA PRO A 24 -0.05 -40.80 16.12
C PRO A 24 -1.40 -41.45 16.44
N MET A 25 -2.44 -41.09 15.68
CA MET A 25 -3.72 -41.82 15.71
C MET A 25 -3.57 -43.17 15.02
N THR A 26 -3.87 -44.25 15.75
CA THR A 26 -3.96 -45.60 15.18
C THR A 26 -5.24 -45.74 14.38
N VAL A 27 -5.13 -45.93 13.06
CA VAL A 27 -6.28 -46.22 12.18
C VAL A 27 -6.65 -47.71 12.29
N ASP A 28 -7.91 -47.98 12.57
CA ASP A 28 -8.42 -49.34 12.77
C ASP A 28 -8.50 -50.19 11.49
N LYS A 29 -8.35 -51.50 11.66
CA LYS A 29 -8.24 -52.46 10.56
C LYS A 29 -9.60 -52.81 9.96
N ALA A 30 -9.97 -52.14 8.87
CA ALA A 30 -11.14 -52.50 8.06
C ALA A 30 -11.10 -53.97 7.58
N LYS A 31 -12.29 -54.60 7.52
CA LYS A 31 -12.42 -56.06 7.58
C LYS A 31 -12.46 -56.72 6.19
N LYS A 32 -11.55 -57.68 5.98
CA LYS A 32 -11.41 -58.48 4.75
C LYS A 32 -12.66 -59.34 4.47
N VAL A 33 -13.39 -59.03 3.40
CA VAL A 33 -14.49 -59.88 2.89
C VAL A 33 -14.03 -60.55 1.58
N SER A 34 -13.95 -61.88 1.59
CA SER A 34 -13.71 -62.68 0.38
C SER A 34 -15.04 -63.16 -0.18
N ARG A 35 -15.26 -63.02 -1.50
CA ARG A 35 -16.42 -63.61 -2.18
C ARG A 35 -16.01 -64.21 -3.53
N THR A 36 -15.56 -65.45 -3.51
CA THR A 36 -15.22 -66.23 -4.70
C THR A 36 -16.47 -66.51 -5.54
N VAL A 37 -16.44 -66.14 -6.83
CA VAL A 37 -17.38 -66.61 -7.84
C VAL A 37 -16.56 -67.14 -9.03
N LYS A 38 -16.87 -68.35 -9.50
CA LYS A 38 -16.29 -68.94 -10.72
C LYS A 38 -17.35 -68.93 -11.82
N GLY A 39 -16.99 -68.51 -13.03
CA GLY A 39 -17.89 -68.53 -14.19
C GLY A 39 -17.13 -68.33 -15.51
N SER A 40 -17.31 -69.26 -16.44
CA SER A 40 -16.64 -69.34 -17.75
C SER A 40 -17.63 -69.93 -18.76
N THR A 41 -17.68 -69.55 -20.05
CA THR A 41 -16.86 -68.60 -20.84
C THR A 41 -17.81 -67.90 -21.87
N VAL A 42 -17.46 -67.26 -23.00
CA VAL A 42 -16.31 -67.32 -23.93
C VAL A 42 -15.93 -65.93 -24.44
N THR A 43 -14.61 -65.73 -24.58
CA THR A 43 -13.84 -64.80 -25.41
C THR A 43 -14.53 -64.14 -26.62
N THR A 44 -14.54 -62.80 -26.64
CA THR A 44 -14.38 -61.98 -27.86
C THR A 44 -13.35 -60.88 -27.53
N THR A 45 -12.14 -60.96 -28.08
CA THR A 45 -11.01 -60.10 -27.68
C THR A 45 -11.05 -58.73 -28.35
N ALA A 46 -11.89 -57.84 -27.84
CA ALA A 46 -11.51 -56.43 -27.81
C ALA A 46 -10.34 -56.29 -26.82
N VAL A 47 -9.23 -55.70 -27.25
CA VAL A 47 -8.17 -55.29 -26.32
C VAL A 47 -8.63 -53.97 -25.71
N GLU A 48 -9.44 -54.06 -24.65
CA GLU A 48 -9.77 -52.93 -23.78
C GLU A 48 -8.49 -52.48 -23.07
N ASN A 49 -7.70 -51.66 -23.76
CA ASN A 49 -6.58 -50.93 -23.19
C ASN A 49 -7.15 -49.86 -22.27
N THR A 50 -7.65 -50.30 -21.11
CA THR A 50 -8.14 -49.48 -20.01
C THR A 50 -6.95 -48.83 -19.33
N GLU A 51 -6.33 -47.90 -20.05
CA GLU A 51 -5.27 -47.04 -19.57
C GLU A 51 -5.75 -46.40 -18.28
N LYS A 52 -5.08 -46.73 -17.18
CA LYS A 52 -5.48 -46.27 -15.85
C LYS A 52 -5.41 -44.73 -15.86
N PRO A 53 -6.47 -44.03 -15.43
CA PRO A 53 -6.43 -42.57 -15.37
C PRO A 53 -5.28 -42.15 -14.45
N CYS A 54 -4.26 -41.52 -15.02
CA CYS A 54 -3.12 -41.02 -14.25
C CYS A 54 -3.59 -39.87 -13.37
N HIS A 55 -3.31 -39.94 -12.07
CA HIS A 55 -3.65 -38.86 -11.17
C HIS A 55 -2.68 -37.69 -11.35
N PHE A 56 -3.17 -36.44 -11.29
CA PHE A 56 -2.37 -35.25 -11.59
C PHE A 56 -1.04 -35.15 -10.80
N LEU A 57 -1.01 -35.64 -9.55
CA LEU A 57 0.20 -35.65 -8.72
C LEU A 57 1.18 -36.79 -9.03
N GLU A 58 0.77 -37.80 -9.81
CA GLU A 58 1.62 -38.89 -10.30
C GLU A 58 2.37 -38.51 -11.59
N LEU A 59 1.90 -37.48 -12.30
CA LEU A 59 2.61 -36.89 -13.45
C LEU A 59 4.00 -36.39 -13.01
N PRO A 60 5.06 -36.54 -13.81
CA PRO A 60 6.37 -35.92 -13.54
C PRO A 60 6.26 -34.39 -13.37
N PRO A 61 7.14 -33.74 -12.57
CA PRO A 61 7.13 -32.30 -12.34
C PRO A 61 7.13 -31.47 -13.63
N GLU A 62 7.82 -31.94 -14.67
CA GLU A 62 7.92 -31.29 -15.97
C GLU A 62 6.57 -31.22 -16.70
N LEU A 63 5.69 -32.21 -16.49
CA LEU A 63 4.33 -32.22 -17.03
C LEU A 63 3.39 -31.36 -16.17
N ARG A 64 3.55 -31.37 -14.84
CA ARG A 64 2.78 -30.47 -13.95
C ARG A 64 3.10 -29.01 -14.26
N ASN A 65 4.37 -28.64 -14.43
CA ASN A 65 4.79 -27.30 -14.80
C ASN A 65 4.25 -26.86 -16.17
N ARG A 66 4.18 -27.76 -17.16
CA ARG A 66 3.50 -27.47 -18.44
C ARG A 66 2.01 -27.19 -18.25
N ILE A 67 1.33 -27.96 -17.40
CA ILE A 67 -0.09 -27.72 -17.09
C ILE A 67 -0.28 -26.42 -16.30
N TYR A 68 0.65 -26.05 -15.43
CA TYR A 68 0.66 -24.75 -14.75
C TYR A 68 0.78 -23.60 -15.75
N HIS A 69 1.67 -23.68 -16.75
CA HIS A 69 1.75 -22.67 -17.83
C HIS A 69 0.52 -22.63 -18.75
N TYR A 70 -0.28 -23.70 -18.85
CA TYR A 70 -1.59 -23.64 -19.51
C TYR A 70 -2.70 -23.08 -18.60
N ALA A 71 -2.48 -23.03 -17.29
CA ALA A 71 -3.32 -22.35 -16.30
C ALA A 71 -2.79 -20.93 -15.99
N ASP A 72 -1.95 -20.39 -16.86
CA ASP A 72 -1.24 -19.11 -16.76
C ASP A 72 -1.63 -18.25 -17.97
N GLU A 73 -2.95 -18.21 -18.23
CA GLU A 73 -3.53 -17.42 -19.32
C GLU A 73 -3.33 -15.93 -19.07
N GLU A 74 -2.86 -15.22 -20.09
CA GLU A 74 -2.64 -13.78 -20.04
C GLU A 74 -3.95 -13.02 -19.73
N PHE A 75 -3.83 -11.93 -18.96
CA PHE A 75 -4.96 -11.13 -18.48
C PHE A 75 -5.47 -10.10 -19.51
N GLU A 76 -5.34 -10.38 -20.81
CA GLU A 76 -5.59 -9.41 -21.89
C GLU A 76 -7.03 -8.89 -21.93
N ASP A 77 -8.01 -9.70 -21.53
CA ASP A 77 -9.44 -9.36 -21.55
C ASP A 77 -9.91 -8.45 -20.39
N LEU A 78 -9.04 -8.10 -19.44
CA LEU A 78 -9.41 -7.27 -18.29
C LEU A 78 -9.01 -5.80 -18.51
N GLU A 79 -9.99 -4.98 -18.91
CA GLU A 79 -9.95 -3.50 -18.84
C GLU A 79 -9.41 -3.04 -17.48
N TYR A 80 -9.86 -3.69 -16.40
CA TYR A 80 -9.50 -3.39 -15.02
C TYR A 80 -9.18 -4.66 -14.22
N LEU A 81 -8.05 -4.66 -13.50
CA LEU A 81 -7.65 -5.74 -12.58
C LEU A 81 -8.63 -6.00 -11.42
N PRO A 82 -8.65 -7.24 -10.88
CA PRO A 82 -9.49 -7.60 -9.75
C PRO A 82 -8.98 -7.02 -8.42
N LEU A 83 -9.76 -6.11 -7.81
CA LEU A 83 -9.47 -5.54 -6.49
C LEU A 83 -9.57 -6.56 -5.34
N LEU A 84 -8.52 -6.61 -4.53
CA LEU A 84 -8.54 -7.21 -3.20
C LEU A 84 -9.29 -6.31 -2.22
N ARG A 85 -10.56 -6.62 -1.99
CA ARG A 85 -11.32 -6.17 -0.83
C ARG A 85 -11.40 -7.27 0.24
N PRO A 86 -11.42 -6.91 1.54
CA PRO A 86 -12.04 -7.75 2.57
C PRO A 86 -13.43 -8.21 2.11
N ARG A 87 -13.82 -9.44 2.47
CA ARG A 87 -14.94 -10.16 1.84
C ARG A 87 -16.32 -9.55 2.16
N SER A 88 -16.68 -8.46 1.50
CA SER A 88 -18.04 -7.93 1.42
C SER A 88 -18.97 -8.97 0.80
N LEU A 89 -20.22 -9.01 1.28
CA LEU A 89 -21.26 -9.92 0.77
C LEU A 89 -21.79 -9.49 -0.62
N TYR A 90 -21.58 -8.23 -1.01
CA TYR A 90 -22.18 -7.61 -2.19
C TYR A 90 -21.19 -7.36 -3.34
N SER A 91 -19.89 -7.46 -3.10
CA SER A 91 -18.91 -7.32 -4.18
C SER A 91 -19.04 -8.50 -5.17
N PRO A 92 -19.03 -8.26 -6.50
CA PRO A 92 -18.78 -9.34 -7.44
C PRO A 92 -17.46 -10.03 -7.07
N LYS A 93 -17.44 -11.36 -7.18
CA LYS A 93 -16.27 -12.15 -6.76
C LYS A 93 -15.11 -11.82 -7.71
N PRO A 94 -13.96 -11.33 -7.22
CA PRO A 94 -12.80 -11.10 -8.08
C PRO A 94 -12.45 -12.40 -8.81
N SER A 95 -12.41 -12.34 -10.14
CA SER A 95 -12.19 -13.47 -11.06
C SER A 95 -10.71 -13.84 -11.14
N TRP A 96 -10.11 -14.12 -9.97
CA TRP A 96 -8.75 -14.62 -9.83
C TRP A 96 -8.62 -15.99 -10.51
N LYS A 97 -8.31 -15.98 -11.83
CA LYS A 97 -8.06 -17.16 -12.65
C LYS A 97 -7.15 -18.12 -11.89
N PHE A 98 -7.57 -19.38 -11.79
CA PHE A 98 -6.84 -20.50 -11.20
C PHE A 98 -6.32 -20.36 -9.75
N PHE A 99 -6.69 -19.33 -8.97
CA PHE A 99 -6.32 -19.22 -7.54
C PHE A 99 -6.78 -20.42 -6.68
N GLY A 100 -7.81 -21.15 -7.11
CA GLY A 100 -8.17 -22.44 -6.51
C GLY A 100 -7.02 -23.47 -6.49
N LEU A 101 -6.10 -23.42 -7.47
CA LEU A 101 -4.93 -24.30 -7.52
C LEU A 101 -3.93 -24.00 -6.40
N VAL A 102 -3.62 -22.72 -6.13
CA VAL A 102 -2.71 -22.39 -5.01
C VAL A 102 -3.33 -22.73 -3.65
N GLN A 103 -4.66 -22.86 -3.55
CA GLN A 103 -5.32 -23.33 -2.34
C GLN A 103 -5.42 -24.86 -2.24
N SER A 104 -5.44 -25.59 -3.36
CA SER A 104 -5.79 -27.02 -3.46
C SER A 104 -5.03 -27.98 -2.50
N CYS A 105 -3.71 -28.10 -2.61
CA CYS A 105 -2.90 -28.97 -1.75
C CYS A 105 -1.47 -28.42 -1.56
N LYS A 106 -0.72 -28.94 -0.58
CA LYS A 106 0.64 -28.44 -0.26
C LYS A 106 1.61 -28.53 -1.44
N GLN A 107 1.52 -29.59 -2.25
CA GLN A 107 2.43 -29.81 -3.37
C GLN A 107 2.15 -28.83 -4.51
N ILE A 108 0.89 -28.75 -4.98
CA ILE A 108 0.49 -27.79 -6.02
C ILE A 108 0.77 -26.36 -5.57
N ARG A 109 0.53 -26.02 -4.30
CA ARG A 109 0.88 -24.72 -3.73
C ARG A 109 2.38 -24.43 -3.80
N ALA A 110 3.25 -25.40 -3.50
CA ALA A 110 4.70 -25.19 -3.55
C ALA A 110 5.25 -25.04 -4.98
N GLU A 111 4.59 -25.64 -5.97
CA GLU A 111 5.02 -25.60 -7.37
C GLU A 111 4.40 -24.43 -8.16
N TYR A 112 3.10 -24.17 -7.97
CA TYR A 112 2.33 -23.18 -8.75
C TYR A 112 2.27 -21.79 -8.12
N ARG A 113 2.30 -21.65 -6.77
CA ARG A 113 2.25 -20.31 -6.14
C ARG A 113 3.35 -19.35 -6.64
N PRO A 114 4.61 -19.77 -6.86
CA PRO A 114 5.63 -18.90 -7.42
C PRO A 114 5.27 -18.33 -8.78
N LEU A 115 4.80 -19.18 -9.70
CA LEU A 115 4.42 -18.81 -11.07
C LEU A 115 3.17 -17.93 -11.07
N TRP A 116 2.14 -18.36 -10.34
CA TRP A 116 0.90 -17.62 -10.19
C TRP A 116 1.12 -16.25 -9.55
N LEU A 117 2.05 -16.12 -8.58
CA LEU A 117 2.38 -14.81 -8.01
C LEU A 117 3.14 -13.93 -8.99
N SER A 118 4.25 -14.38 -9.58
CA SER A 118 5.04 -13.55 -10.51
C SER A 118 4.21 -13.03 -11.69
N ASN A 119 3.24 -13.82 -12.14
CA ASN A 119 2.42 -13.50 -13.30
C ASN A 119 1.05 -12.93 -12.90
N SER A 120 0.73 -12.89 -11.60
CA SER A 120 -0.47 -12.20 -11.11
C SER A 120 -0.37 -10.70 -11.36
N ARG A 121 -1.49 -10.14 -11.82
CA ARG A 121 -1.77 -8.71 -11.79
C ARG A 121 -2.88 -8.48 -10.76
N VAL A 122 -2.61 -7.69 -9.73
CA VAL A 122 -3.48 -7.51 -8.56
C VAL A 122 -3.72 -6.03 -8.31
N ARG A 123 -4.93 -5.66 -7.88
CA ARG A 123 -5.20 -4.33 -7.30
C ARG A 123 -5.40 -4.44 -5.79
N VAL A 124 -4.87 -3.49 -5.03
CA VAL A 124 -5.13 -3.31 -3.58
C VAL A 124 -5.57 -1.86 -3.30
N GLN A 125 -6.21 -1.64 -2.15
CA GLN A 125 -6.36 -0.29 -1.59
C GLN A 125 -5.15 0.03 -0.68
N PRO A 126 -4.75 1.30 -0.49
CA PRO A 126 -3.59 1.69 0.32
C PRO A 126 -3.55 1.09 1.73
N GLU A 127 -4.68 1.11 2.44
CA GLU A 127 -4.81 0.56 3.80
C GLU A 127 -4.74 -0.98 3.85
N ASN A 128 -4.95 -1.64 2.71
CA ASN A 128 -4.83 -3.10 2.56
C ASN A 128 -3.43 -3.54 2.06
N LEU A 129 -2.54 -2.62 1.71
CA LEU A 129 -1.20 -2.89 1.16
C LEU A 129 -0.30 -3.68 2.13
N GLY A 130 -0.17 -3.23 3.38
CA GLY A 130 0.61 -3.93 4.41
C GLY A 130 0.10 -5.36 4.65
N PRO A 131 -1.19 -5.56 4.99
CA PRO A 131 -1.80 -6.88 5.13
C PRO A 131 -1.68 -7.78 3.89
N PHE A 132 -1.71 -7.22 2.68
CA PHE A 132 -1.44 -7.95 1.45
C PHE A 132 0.02 -8.46 1.40
N VAL A 133 1.00 -7.58 1.64
CA VAL A 133 2.41 -7.97 1.60
C VAL A 133 2.75 -8.99 2.69
N ASP A 134 2.23 -8.84 3.91
CA ASP A 134 2.43 -9.83 4.98
C ASP A 134 1.80 -11.20 4.66
N ALA A 135 0.63 -11.23 4.01
CA ALA A 135 -0.05 -12.48 3.66
C ALA A 135 0.61 -13.22 2.47
N PHE A 136 1.05 -12.47 1.45
CA PHE A 136 1.57 -13.03 0.22
C PHE A 136 3.10 -13.13 0.17
N PHE A 137 3.83 -12.31 0.93
CA PHE A 137 5.30 -12.24 0.95
C PHE A 137 5.89 -12.16 2.38
N PRO A 138 5.56 -13.09 3.31
CA PRO A 138 6.00 -13.06 4.71
C PRO A 138 7.51 -13.25 4.94
N ASP A 139 8.30 -13.42 3.88
CA ASP A 139 9.75 -13.57 3.96
C ASP A 139 10.47 -12.95 2.74
N LEU A 140 11.74 -12.61 2.91
CA LEU A 140 12.59 -11.98 1.89
C LEU A 140 12.84 -12.89 0.66
N THR A 141 12.56 -14.19 0.75
CA THR A 141 12.62 -15.10 -0.41
C THR A 141 11.36 -15.02 -1.26
N GLY A 142 10.19 -14.78 -0.65
CA GLY A 142 8.93 -14.51 -1.34
C GLY A 142 8.92 -13.19 -2.10
N LEU A 143 9.58 -12.13 -1.59
CA LEU A 143 9.66 -10.83 -2.28
C LEU A 143 10.28 -10.92 -3.70
N LYS A 144 11.10 -11.94 -3.98
CA LYS A 144 11.64 -12.22 -5.33
C LYS A 144 10.63 -12.79 -6.32
N GLN A 145 9.39 -13.01 -5.86
CA GLN A 145 8.23 -13.51 -6.60
C GLN A 145 7.07 -12.51 -6.47
N ALA A 146 7.40 -11.22 -6.28
CA ALA A 146 6.46 -10.10 -6.32
C ALA A 146 5.61 -10.13 -7.62
N PRO A 147 4.39 -9.57 -7.61
CA PRO A 147 3.52 -9.59 -8.79
C PRO A 147 4.12 -8.77 -9.93
N GLY A 148 3.86 -9.18 -11.17
CA GLY A 148 4.28 -8.44 -12.35
C GLY A 148 3.61 -7.07 -12.49
N LEU A 149 2.45 -6.88 -11.86
CA LEU A 149 1.81 -5.57 -11.66
C LEU A 149 0.99 -5.56 -10.35
N LEU A 150 1.23 -4.55 -9.51
CA LEU A 150 0.41 -4.23 -8.34
C LEU A 150 -0.20 -2.83 -8.50
N GLU A 151 -1.47 -2.79 -8.89
CA GLU A 151 -2.24 -1.53 -8.94
C GLU A 151 -2.65 -1.08 -7.53
N ILE A 152 -2.52 0.23 -7.27
CA ILE A 152 -3.00 0.87 -6.04
C ILE A 152 -4.24 1.68 -6.36
N SER A 153 -5.39 1.26 -5.82
CA SER A 153 -6.68 1.90 -6.01
C SER A 153 -6.75 3.19 -5.19
N TRP A 154 -6.61 4.34 -5.84
CA TRP A 154 -6.35 5.61 -5.18
C TRP A 154 -7.60 6.51 -5.16
N THR A 155 -7.91 7.09 -4.00
CA THR A 155 -8.96 8.10 -3.81
C THR A 155 -8.31 9.44 -3.47
N HIS A 156 -8.68 10.50 -4.20
CA HIS A 156 -8.15 11.84 -3.93
C HIS A 156 -8.83 12.50 -2.70
N ARG A 157 -10.09 12.16 -2.42
CA ARG A 157 -10.97 13.02 -1.60
C ARG A 157 -11.93 12.29 -0.66
N ASP A 158 -12.51 11.17 -1.10
CA ASP A 158 -13.61 10.43 -0.45
C ASP A 158 -13.32 10.02 1.01
N ASN A 159 -12.04 9.96 1.37
CA ASN A 159 -11.53 9.72 2.72
C ASN A 159 -11.82 10.86 3.74
N TYR A 160 -12.29 12.03 3.27
CA TYR A 160 -12.87 13.09 4.10
C TYR A 160 -14.40 13.03 4.14
N GLU A 161 -15.03 12.65 3.03
CA GLU A 161 -16.48 12.54 2.85
C GLU A 161 -17.08 11.61 3.92
N TYR A 162 -16.50 10.41 4.06
CA TYR A 162 -16.85 9.44 5.10
C TYR A 162 -16.55 9.87 6.56
N VAL A 163 -15.83 10.98 6.76
CA VAL A 163 -15.54 11.57 8.08
C VAL A 163 -16.46 12.76 8.37
N LEU A 164 -17.05 13.36 7.33
CA LEU A 164 -18.05 14.44 7.43
C LEU A 164 -19.47 13.88 7.55
N ASP A 165 -19.78 12.75 6.88
CA ASP A 165 -21.04 12.00 7.00
C ASP A 165 -21.23 11.35 8.39
N MET A 166 -20.17 11.26 9.19
CA MET A 166 -20.33 11.13 10.63
C MET A 166 -20.77 12.49 11.18
N GLU A 167 -22.06 12.64 11.48
CA GLU A 167 -22.64 13.74 12.26
C GLU A 167 -21.98 13.84 13.66
N VAL A 168 -20.75 14.36 13.72
CA VAL A 168 -20.13 14.76 14.97
C VAL A 168 -20.59 16.17 15.28
N ASP A 169 -21.77 16.17 15.89
CA ASP A 169 -22.39 17.26 16.63
C ASP A 169 -21.42 17.81 17.71
N LEU A 170 -20.44 18.65 17.32
CA LEU A 170 -19.77 19.68 18.14
C LEU A 170 -18.69 20.47 17.36
N TYR A 171 -18.96 21.75 17.11
CA TYR A 171 -18.10 22.73 16.43
C TYR A 171 -16.89 23.21 17.28
N HIS A 172 -16.23 22.31 18.02
CA HIS A 172 -15.30 22.66 19.11
C HIS A 172 -14.00 21.84 19.10
N GLY A 173 -12.97 22.38 18.44
CA GLY A 173 -11.58 22.03 18.72
C GLY A 173 -11.12 20.66 18.23
N TYR A 174 -11.57 20.24 17.04
CA TYR A 174 -10.98 19.08 16.37
C TYR A 174 -9.49 19.31 16.10
N ASP A 175 -8.67 18.37 16.57
CA ASP A 175 -7.22 18.52 16.59
C ASP A 175 -6.59 18.33 15.20
N ARG A 176 -5.45 18.98 14.94
CA ARG A 176 -4.72 18.81 13.66
C ARG A 176 -4.27 17.36 13.46
N ASP A 177 -4.02 16.67 14.57
CA ASP A 177 -3.62 15.27 14.69
C ASP A 177 -4.57 14.28 14.00
N ILE A 178 -5.79 14.67 13.59
CA ILE A 178 -6.67 13.81 12.77
C ILE A 178 -6.31 13.86 11.28
N ILE A 179 -5.85 15.00 10.77
CA ILE A 179 -5.38 15.11 9.38
C ILE A 179 -4.09 14.29 9.19
N GLU A 180 -3.28 14.13 10.25
CA GLU A 180 -2.09 13.26 10.21
C GLU A 180 -2.40 11.76 10.17
N GLN A 181 -3.63 11.30 10.43
CA GLN A 181 -3.95 9.87 10.57
C GLN A 181 -4.05 9.10 9.24
N GLN A 182 -4.02 9.78 8.10
CA GLN A 182 -4.09 9.16 6.77
C GLN A 182 -2.73 9.11 6.06
N THR A 183 -1.66 8.78 6.78
CA THR A 183 -0.39 8.40 6.16
C THR A 183 -0.52 7.02 5.49
N THR A 184 -0.34 6.96 4.17
CA THR A 184 -0.15 5.69 3.46
C THR A 184 1.29 5.23 3.64
N ASP A 185 1.52 4.03 4.18
CA ASP A 185 2.84 3.41 4.22
C ASP A 185 3.22 2.86 2.83
N LEU A 186 4.20 3.50 2.18
CA LEU A 186 4.76 3.09 0.89
C LEU A 186 5.93 2.10 1.05
N THR A 187 6.41 1.87 2.27
CA THR A 187 7.52 0.95 2.57
C THR A 187 7.30 -0.47 2.00
N PRO A 188 6.08 -1.05 1.96
CA PRO A 188 5.87 -2.37 1.36
C PRO A 188 6.11 -2.39 -0.16
N LEU A 189 5.74 -1.33 -0.89
CA LEU A 189 5.99 -1.20 -2.34
C LEU A 189 7.48 -1.05 -2.64
N LEU A 190 8.15 -0.18 -1.89
CA LEU A 190 9.60 -0.02 -1.97
C LEU A 190 10.33 -1.34 -1.69
N ARG A 191 9.87 -2.13 -0.71
CA ARG A 191 10.44 -3.45 -0.41
C ARG A 191 10.22 -4.48 -1.51
N LEU A 192 9.07 -4.47 -2.20
CA LEU A 192 8.82 -5.32 -3.37
C LEU A 192 9.77 -4.95 -4.52
N HIS A 193 9.78 -3.68 -4.93
CA HIS A 193 10.67 -3.14 -5.97
C HIS A 193 12.16 -3.44 -5.69
N ALA A 194 12.63 -3.10 -4.48
CA ALA A 194 14.02 -3.30 -4.09
C ALA A 194 14.47 -4.78 -4.05
N ASN A 195 13.54 -5.74 -3.97
CA ASN A 195 13.86 -7.17 -3.99
C ASN A 195 13.52 -7.87 -5.31
N CYS A 196 12.77 -7.22 -6.20
CA CYS A 196 12.33 -7.74 -7.49
C CYS A 196 12.38 -6.63 -8.56
N PRO A 197 13.47 -6.49 -9.32
CA PRO A 197 13.60 -5.45 -10.36
C PRO A 197 12.64 -5.57 -11.57
N SER A 198 11.75 -6.57 -11.57
CA SER A 198 10.65 -6.74 -12.52
C SER A 198 9.27 -6.56 -11.89
N PHE A 199 9.20 -6.17 -10.61
CA PHE A 199 7.98 -5.67 -9.99
C PHE A 199 7.64 -4.30 -10.57
N HIS A 200 6.36 -4.07 -10.83
CA HIS A 200 5.84 -2.78 -11.27
C HIS A 200 4.60 -2.43 -10.42
N SER A 201 4.41 -1.15 -10.17
CA SER A 201 3.26 -0.63 -9.42
C SER A 201 2.75 0.65 -10.06
N GLU A 202 1.45 0.68 -10.31
CA GLU A 202 0.74 1.78 -10.94
C GLU A 202 -0.39 2.23 -10.00
N PHE A 203 -0.78 3.49 -10.05
CA PHE A 203 -1.91 3.99 -9.29
C PHE A 203 -3.08 4.26 -10.20
N VAL A 204 -4.27 3.87 -9.76
CA VAL A 204 -5.47 3.87 -10.61
C VAL A 204 -6.67 4.52 -9.90
N PRO A 205 -7.45 5.41 -10.55
CA PRO A 205 -8.51 6.16 -9.87
C PRO A 205 -9.63 5.23 -9.37
N HIS A 206 -9.90 5.26 -8.06
CA HIS A 206 -10.83 4.34 -7.41
C HIS A 206 -12.23 4.33 -8.04
N LYS A 207 -12.75 5.52 -8.41
CA LYS A 207 -14.09 5.68 -9.00
C LYS A 207 -14.17 4.99 -10.37
N LEU A 208 -13.22 5.26 -11.27
CA LEU A 208 -13.11 4.57 -12.57
C LEU A 208 -12.97 3.04 -12.38
N MET A 209 -12.08 2.65 -11.48
CA MET A 209 -11.77 1.25 -11.16
C MET A 209 -12.91 0.47 -10.50
N HIS A 210 -13.99 1.13 -10.10
CA HIS A 210 -15.23 0.51 -9.64
C HIS A 210 -16.36 0.51 -10.66
N GLY A 211 -16.09 0.97 -11.89
CA GLY A 211 -17.10 1.10 -12.94
C GLY A 211 -18.16 2.15 -12.57
N TRP A 212 -17.82 3.11 -11.71
CA TRP A 212 -18.65 4.30 -11.52
C TRP A 212 -18.62 5.10 -12.84
N SER A 213 -19.66 5.89 -13.04
CA SER A 213 -19.87 6.77 -14.17
C SER A 213 -20.20 8.19 -13.68
N PRO A 214 -20.25 9.21 -14.58
CA PRO A 214 -20.70 10.56 -14.21
C PRO A 214 -22.07 10.55 -13.52
N GLY A 215 -22.95 9.65 -13.96
CA GLY A 215 -24.32 9.50 -13.45
C GLY A 215 -24.43 8.82 -12.09
N ASP A 216 -23.39 8.11 -11.62
CA ASP A 216 -23.40 7.55 -10.25
C ASP A 216 -23.08 8.65 -9.22
N MET A 217 -22.33 9.69 -9.60
CA MET A 217 -22.11 10.86 -8.73
C MET A 217 -23.38 11.73 -8.58
N CYS A 218 -24.43 11.53 -9.38
CA CYS A 218 -25.75 12.13 -9.14
C CYS A 218 -26.25 11.82 -7.73
N ASP A 219 -26.05 10.58 -7.27
CA ASP A 219 -26.57 10.10 -5.99
C ASP A 219 -25.77 10.68 -4.80
N ASP A 220 -24.56 11.22 -5.03
CA ASP A 220 -23.78 11.97 -4.04
C ASP A 220 -24.18 13.46 -4.04
N CYS A 221 -24.27 14.09 -5.21
CA CYS A 221 -24.80 15.45 -5.36
C CYS A 221 -26.25 15.60 -4.85
N ALA A 222 -27.02 14.50 -4.80
CA ALA A 222 -28.35 14.46 -4.21
C ALA A 222 -28.35 14.38 -2.67
N LYS A 223 -27.27 13.92 -2.02
CA LYS A 223 -27.17 13.88 -0.53
C LYS A 223 -26.84 15.25 0.04
N ASP A 224 -25.78 15.87 -0.49
CA ASP A 224 -25.16 17.11 0.02
C ASP A 224 -26.13 18.29 0.28
N GLY A 225 -27.28 18.32 -0.40
CA GLY A 225 -28.26 19.39 -0.27
C GLY A 225 -29.49 19.10 0.60
N TRP A 226 -29.80 17.83 0.89
CA TRP A 226 -31.22 17.42 0.82
C TRP A 226 -31.74 16.39 1.85
N ASP A 227 -31.26 16.42 3.09
CA ASP A 227 -31.97 15.79 4.25
C ASP A 227 -33.40 16.33 4.50
N SER A 228 -33.85 17.30 3.69
CA SER A 228 -35.17 17.93 3.79
C SER A 228 -35.87 18.22 2.45
N ALA A 229 -35.41 17.63 1.35
CA ALA A 229 -36.15 17.66 0.08
C ALA A 229 -37.46 16.85 0.16
N ASP A 230 -38.36 17.09 -0.78
CA ASP A 230 -39.30 16.07 -1.24
C ASP A 230 -38.79 15.37 -2.53
N GLU A 231 -39.52 14.32 -2.96
CA GLU A 231 -39.14 13.54 -4.15
C GLU A 231 -39.24 14.37 -5.46
N GLU A 232 -39.97 15.49 -5.47
CA GLU A 232 -40.15 16.34 -6.65
C GLU A 232 -38.95 17.29 -6.82
N ASP A 233 -38.46 17.90 -5.74
CA ASP A 233 -37.19 18.66 -5.71
C ASP A 233 -35.99 17.78 -6.11
N ILE A 234 -35.90 16.54 -5.62
CA ILE A 234 -34.82 15.60 -5.98
C ILE A 234 -34.84 15.25 -7.48
N MET A 235 -36.03 15.03 -8.07
CA MET A 235 -36.13 14.74 -9.50
C MET A 235 -35.83 15.97 -10.36
N ALA A 236 -36.28 17.16 -9.97
CA ALA A 236 -35.95 18.41 -10.65
C ALA A 236 -34.44 18.69 -10.64
N PHE A 237 -33.78 18.54 -9.47
CA PHE A 237 -32.33 18.70 -9.38
C PHE A 237 -31.56 17.60 -10.14
N ARG A 238 -32.09 16.37 -10.21
CA ARG A 238 -31.48 15.32 -11.04
C ARG A 238 -31.43 15.74 -12.50
N ASP A 239 -32.54 16.25 -13.05
CA ASP A 239 -32.65 16.70 -14.44
C ASP A 239 -31.84 17.99 -14.73
N GLU A 240 -31.56 18.82 -13.71
CA GLU A 240 -30.69 20.00 -13.81
C GLU A 240 -29.21 19.77 -13.40
N CYS A 241 -28.82 18.55 -12.98
CA CYS A 241 -27.46 18.31 -12.49
C CYS A 241 -26.41 18.50 -13.62
N PRO A 242 -25.37 19.35 -13.43
CA PRO A 242 -24.26 19.46 -14.37
C PRO A 242 -23.57 18.11 -14.66
N CYS A 243 -23.65 17.17 -13.71
CA CYS A 243 -23.14 15.82 -13.83
C CYS A 243 -23.83 14.97 -14.92
N GLN A 244 -25.02 15.33 -15.42
CA GLN A 244 -25.63 14.69 -16.58
C GLN A 244 -25.04 15.14 -17.93
N GLU A 245 -24.49 16.37 -18.01
CA GLU A 245 -23.95 16.91 -19.27
C GLU A 245 -22.49 16.52 -19.50
N VAL A 246 -21.77 16.03 -18.48
CA VAL A 246 -20.39 15.54 -18.62
C VAL A 246 -20.42 14.14 -19.24
N ASP A 247 -19.95 14.02 -20.47
CA ASP A 247 -19.77 12.72 -21.12
C ASP A 247 -18.68 11.88 -20.42
N ARG A 248 -18.76 10.55 -20.62
CA ARG A 248 -17.86 9.60 -19.95
C ARG A 248 -16.38 9.83 -20.28
N GLU A 249 -16.05 10.26 -21.50
CA GLU A 249 -14.65 10.49 -21.90
C GLU A 249 -14.07 11.73 -21.19
N ASN A 250 -14.81 12.83 -21.11
CA ASN A 250 -14.40 14.01 -20.36
C ASN A 250 -14.27 13.73 -18.85
N TRP A 251 -15.17 12.95 -18.25
CA TRP A 251 -15.08 12.55 -16.83
C TRP A 251 -13.94 11.56 -16.55
N GLU A 252 -13.67 10.60 -17.44
CA GLU A 252 -12.50 9.72 -17.33
C GLU A 252 -11.20 10.54 -17.41
N ASN A 253 -11.12 11.49 -18.34
CA ASN A 253 -10.00 12.43 -18.41
C ASN A 253 -9.88 13.32 -17.16
N GLU A 254 -11.00 13.77 -16.57
CA GLU A 254 -11.01 14.52 -15.31
C GLU A 254 -10.45 13.68 -14.16
N LYS A 255 -10.88 12.42 -14.00
CA LYS A 255 -10.42 11.53 -12.91
C LYS A 255 -9.01 10.97 -13.13
N HIS A 256 -8.50 10.97 -14.36
CA HIS A 256 -7.07 10.80 -14.62
C HIS A 256 -6.26 12.06 -14.33
N GLY A 257 -6.76 13.26 -14.68
CA GLY A 257 -6.12 14.55 -14.37
C GLY A 257 -6.05 14.83 -12.87
N GLU A 258 -7.06 14.43 -12.10
CA GLU A 258 -7.01 14.37 -10.63
C GLU A 258 -5.81 13.57 -10.10
N MET A 259 -5.23 12.66 -10.88
CA MET A 259 -4.09 11.82 -10.49
C MET A 259 -2.77 12.18 -11.19
N ASP A 260 -2.65 13.34 -11.85
CA ASP A 260 -1.40 13.77 -12.50
C ASP A 260 -0.21 13.86 -11.53
N TYR A 261 -0.44 14.21 -10.26
CA TYR A 261 0.61 14.20 -9.23
C TYR A 261 1.14 12.80 -8.91
N VAL A 262 0.38 11.75 -9.21
CA VAL A 262 0.74 10.38 -8.80
C VAL A 262 1.91 9.84 -9.62
N GLN A 263 2.15 10.40 -10.81
CA GLN A 263 3.39 10.21 -11.58
C GLN A 263 4.64 10.52 -10.73
N ILE A 264 4.57 11.41 -9.74
CA ILE A 264 5.66 11.72 -8.80
C ILE A 264 5.90 10.53 -7.86
N ILE A 265 4.83 9.94 -7.33
CA ILE A 265 4.87 8.77 -6.45
C ILE A 265 5.42 7.56 -7.22
N GLU A 266 4.96 7.32 -8.45
CA GLU A 266 5.43 6.24 -9.31
C GLU A 266 6.92 6.37 -9.68
N ARG A 267 7.36 7.58 -10.06
CA ARG A 267 8.78 7.88 -10.34
C ARG A 267 9.66 7.71 -9.09
N PHE A 268 9.14 8.06 -7.91
CA PHE A 268 9.80 7.87 -6.62
C PHE A 268 9.90 6.38 -6.24
N LEU A 269 8.83 5.60 -6.43
CA LEU A 269 8.83 4.15 -6.19
C LEU A 269 9.78 3.43 -7.15
N SER A 270 9.75 3.80 -8.43
CA SER A 270 10.60 3.24 -9.50
C SER A 270 12.08 3.66 -9.43
N ASN A 271 12.53 4.36 -8.38
CA ASN A 271 13.92 4.79 -8.24
C ASN A 271 14.87 3.58 -8.29
N THR A 272 15.83 3.57 -9.22
CA THR A 272 16.77 2.46 -9.44
C THR A 272 18.12 2.63 -8.76
N ASN A 273 18.30 3.67 -7.94
CA ASN A 273 19.57 3.95 -7.26
C ASN A 273 19.95 2.82 -6.28
N GLU A 274 21.09 2.18 -6.52
CA GLU A 274 21.54 1.01 -5.74
C GLU A 274 21.67 1.29 -4.24
N ALA A 275 22.08 2.51 -3.84
CA ALA A 275 22.22 2.88 -2.43
C ALA A 275 20.86 3.07 -1.75
N TRP A 276 19.88 3.64 -2.46
CA TRP A 276 18.49 3.73 -2.01
C TRP A 276 17.84 2.36 -1.85
N LEU A 277 17.89 1.53 -2.90
CA LEU A 277 17.32 0.18 -2.87
C LEU A 277 17.98 -0.69 -1.77
N LYS A 278 19.28 -0.54 -1.56
CA LYS A 278 19.99 -1.23 -0.47
C LYS A 278 19.56 -0.73 0.92
N ASP A 279 19.37 0.57 1.10
CA ASP A 279 18.89 1.11 2.38
C ASP A 279 17.45 0.61 2.68
N ILE A 280 16.61 0.39 1.67
CA ILE A 280 15.30 -0.29 1.81
C ILE A 280 15.45 -1.78 2.15
N GLN A 281 16.27 -2.53 1.39
CA GLN A 281 16.52 -3.97 1.60
C GLN A 281 17.02 -4.27 3.02
N GLU A 282 17.92 -3.43 3.56
CA GLU A 282 18.48 -3.58 4.90
C GLU A 282 17.57 -3.03 6.01
N HIS A 283 16.30 -2.72 5.71
CA HIS A 283 15.31 -2.17 6.65
C HIS A 283 15.84 -0.94 7.40
N ARG A 284 16.43 0.01 6.67
CA ARG A 284 17.01 1.24 7.24
C ARG A 284 16.06 2.44 7.19
N VAL A 285 15.07 2.36 6.30
CA VAL A 285 14.16 3.44 5.97
C VAL A 285 12.71 2.94 5.99
N GLU A 286 11.84 3.73 6.58
CA GLU A 286 10.39 3.70 6.36
C GLU A 286 10.02 4.91 5.49
N VAL A 287 9.07 4.74 4.57
CA VAL A 287 8.49 5.85 3.80
C VAL A 287 6.99 5.78 3.88
N SER A 288 6.38 6.88 4.33
CA SER A 288 4.95 7.12 4.13
C SER A 288 4.73 8.37 3.28
N CYS A 289 3.60 8.42 2.58
CA CYS A 289 3.10 9.66 1.98
C CYS A 289 1.81 10.10 2.69
N PHE A 290 1.60 11.40 2.75
CA PHE A 290 0.31 11.98 3.12
C PHE A 290 0.06 13.28 2.34
N TRP A 291 -1.21 13.60 2.15
CA TRP A 291 -1.66 14.86 1.54
C TRP A 291 -1.84 15.92 2.62
N THR A 292 -1.60 17.19 2.26
CA THR A 292 -1.92 18.31 3.14
C THR A 292 -2.26 19.57 2.33
N LEU A 293 -3.21 20.36 2.82
CA LEU A 293 -3.53 21.67 2.28
C LEU A 293 -2.53 22.70 2.82
N CYS A 294 -1.56 23.11 2.02
CA CYS A 294 -0.72 24.26 2.34
C CYS A 294 -1.45 25.58 2.02
N GLY A 295 -2.49 25.88 2.80
CA GLY A 295 -2.93 27.26 2.97
C GLY A 295 -1.92 28.05 3.79
N ALA A 296 -1.72 29.33 3.46
CA ALA A 296 -0.90 30.23 4.28
C ALA A 296 -1.55 30.39 5.67
N SER A 297 -0.82 30.05 6.74
CA SER A 297 -1.35 30.08 8.11
C SER A 297 -1.81 31.49 8.51
N GLY A 298 -3.01 31.57 9.08
CA GLY A 298 -3.80 32.80 9.20
C GLY A 298 -3.17 33.95 10.00
N ASP A 299 -2.09 33.72 10.74
CA ASP A 299 -1.37 34.74 11.54
C ASP A 299 -0.86 35.94 10.71
N GLY A 300 -0.75 35.78 9.38
CA GLY A 300 -0.42 36.85 8.44
C GLY A 300 -1.60 37.54 7.74
N MET A 301 -2.83 37.03 7.85
CA MET A 301 -3.99 37.56 7.11
C MET A 301 -4.53 38.85 7.72
N LYS A 302 -4.00 39.98 7.25
CA LYS A 302 -4.65 41.28 7.41
C LYS A 302 -5.97 41.28 6.63
N GLU A 303 -7.03 41.75 7.27
CA GLU A 303 -8.36 41.89 6.68
C GLU A 303 -8.28 42.62 5.32
N GLY A 304 -8.82 42.01 4.26
CA GLY A 304 -8.83 42.56 2.90
C GLY A 304 -7.66 42.16 1.99
N GLY A 305 -6.78 41.24 2.40
CA GLY A 305 -5.85 40.58 1.47
C GLY A 305 -6.59 39.74 0.42
N PRO A 306 -6.08 39.60 -0.82
CA PRO A 306 -6.64 38.68 -1.80
C PRO A 306 -6.45 37.23 -1.31
N TRP A 307 -7.44 36.37 -1.58
CA TRP A 307 -7.35 34.95 -1.26
C TRP A 307 -6.22 34.30 -2.08
N THR A 308 -5.16 33.88 -1.40
CA THR A 308 -4.19 32.93 -1.97
C THR A 308 -4.92 31.61 -2.18
N PRO A 309 -4.92 31.00 -3.38
CA PRO A 309 -5.47 29.66 -3.56
C PRO A 309 -4.71 28.68 -2.66
N MET A 310 -5.44 27.75 -2.02
CA MET A 310 -4.81 26.68 -1.26
C MET A 310 -4.07 25.75 -2.22
N THR A 311 -2.75 25.61 -2.05
CA THR A 311 -1.97 24.66 -2.83
C THR A 311 -1.94 23.32 -2.12
N GLU A 312 -2.39 22.29 -2.83
CA GLU A 312 -2.25 20.91 -2.40
C GLU A 312 -0.78 20.48 -2.41
N THR A 313 -0.37 19.83 -1.33
CA THR A 313 1.02 19.49 -1.07
C THR A 313 1.12 18.03 -0.68
N TRP A 314 1.93 17.27 -1.43
CA TRP A 314 2.21 15.88 -1.11
C TRP A 314 3.47 15.79 -0.28
N VAL A 315 3.34 15.23 0.92
CA VAL A 315 4.43 15.09 1.87
C VAL A 315 4.93 13.65 1.87
N PHE A 316 6.17 13.46 1.43
CA PHE A 316 6.90 12.21 1.60
C PHE A 316 7.68 12.29 2.91
N ARG A 317 7.29 11.44 3.88
CA ARG A 317 7.89 11.31 5.20
C ARG A 317 8.87 10.13 5.15
N ILE A 318 10.16 10.45 5.01
CA ILE A 318 11.25 9.48 4.95
C ILE A 318 11.87 9.37 6.35
N ARG A 319 11.63 8.27 7.05
CA ARG A 319 12.13 8.05 8.42
C ARG A 319 13.32 7.12 8.43
N PHE A 320 14.40 7.53 9.09
CA PHE A 320 15.61 6.73 9.25
C PHE A 320 15.62 5.99 10.59
N HIS A 321 15.76 4.67 10.54
CA HIS A 321 15.98 3.86 11.74
C HIS A 321 17.34 4.17 12.36
N ARG A 322 17.36 4.36 13.68
CA ARG A 322 18.49 4.88 14.48
C ARG A 322 19.86 4.27 14.17
N ASP A 323 19.97 2.95 14.15
CA ASP A 323 21.25 2.25 13.97
C ASP A 323 21.74 2.28 12.50
N SER A 324 20.91 2.81 11.61
CA SER A 324 21.12 2.89 10.17
C SER A 324 21.32 4.32 9.65
N VAL A 325 21.18 5.34 10.51
CA VAL A 325 21.40 6.75 10.16
C VAL A 325 22.83 6.91 9.63
N PRO A 326 23.01 7.30 8.34
CA PRO A 326 24.33 7.52 7.77
C PRO A 326 25.09 8.59 8.56
N LYS A 327 26.38 8.33 8.89
CA LYS A 327 27.20 9.25 9.69
C LYS A 327 27.37 10.66 9.10
N VAL A 328 27.11 10.83 7.80
CA VAL A 328 27.05 12.15 7.16
C VAL A 328 25.88 13.00 7.69
N LEU A 329 24.72 12.39 7.97
CA LEU A 329 23.52 13.07 8.49
C LEU A 329 23.67 13.51 9.96
N LEU A 330 24.71 13.07 10.65
CA LEU A 330 25.05 13.43 12.03
C LEU A 330 26.14 14.53 12.12
N GLN A 331 26.36 15.28 11.04
CA GLN A 331 27.29 16.42 11.00
C GLN A 331 26.66 17.72 11.52
N ASP A 332 27.50 18.73 11.78
CA ASP A 332 27.14 20.04 12.34
C ASP A 332 26.10 20.84 11.53
N ASN A 333 25.75 20.41 10.32
CA ASN A 333 24.64 20.93 9.52
C ASN A 333 23.83 19.76 8.91
N PRO A 334 22.83 19.23 9.64
CA PRO A 334 22.08 18.04 9.20
C PRO A 334 21.19 18.35 7.99
N ARG A 335 20.66 19.58 7.85
CA ARG A 335 19.89 20.01 6.65
C ARG A 335 20.74 19.95 5.37
N LYS A 336 22.00 20.38 5.43
CA LYS A 336 22.95 20.24 4.30
C LYS A 336 23.25 18.76 4.03
N ALA A 337 23.51 17.98 5.07
CA ALA A 337 23.82 16.56 4.92
C ALA A 337 22.65 15.76 4.33
N VAL A 338 21.41 16.07 4.70
CA VAL A 338 20.18 15.51 4.09
C VAL A 338 20.12 15.89 2.61
N LEU A 339 20.38 17.16 2.26
CA LEU A 339 20.45 17.60 0.85
C LEU A 339 21.51 16.85 0.04
N GLU A 340 22.68 16.56 0.61
CA GLU A 340 23.74 15.78 -0.05
C GLU A 340 23.34 14.29 -0.18
N TYR A 341 22.82 13.68 0.89
CA TYR A 341 22.31 12.29 0.88
C TYR A 341 21.19 12.07 -0.14
N LEU A 342 20.29 13.04 -0.30
CA LEU A 342 19.17 12.99 -1.24
C LEU A 342 19.66 13.18 -2.69
N LYS A 343 20.65 14.05 -2.92
CA LYS A 343 21.32 14.19 -4.24
C LYS A 343 22.04 12.92 -4.67
N ASP A 344 22.76 12.26 -3.75
CA ASP A 344 23.41 10.96 -3.99
C ASP A 344 22.42 9.83 -4.37
N ARG A 345 21.11 10.05 -4.16
CA ARG A 345 20.01 9.12 -4.48
C ARG A 345 19.07 9.62 -5.58
N ASP A 346 19.51 10.65 -6.31
CA ASP A 346 18.81 11.28 -7.44
C ASP A 346 17.43 11.88 -7.10
N PHE A 347 17.14 12.15 -5.82
CA PHE A 347 15.85 12.72 -5.43
C PHE A 347 15.62 14.16 -5.93
N THR A 348 16.68 14.83 -6.40
CA THR A 348 16.57 16.14 -7.06
C THR A 348 15.84 16.09 -8.40
N ALA A 349 15.93 15.00 -9.17
CA ALA A 349 15.26 14.89 -10.47
C ALA A 349 13.73 14.94 -10.35
N TYR A 350 13.16 14.37 -9.28
CA TYR A 350 11.71 14.37 -9.07
C TYR A 350 11.16 15.78 -8.82
N ALA A 351 11.90 16.61 -8.06
CA ALA A 351 11.50 17.99 -7.78
C ALA A 351 11.40 18.83 -9.07
N GLN A 352 12.26 18.60 -10.07
CA GLN A 352 12.27 19.35 -11.33
C GLN A 352 11.09 19.05 -12.27
N SER A 353 10.20 18.12 -11.91
CA SER A 353 9.26 17.53 -12.87
C SER A 353 7.79 17.94 -12.71
N VAL A 354 7.53 19.00 -11.92
CA VAL A 354 6.18 19.35 -11.46
C VAL A 354 5.94 20.87 -11.51
N ASN A 355 4.90 21.30 -12.22
CA ASN A 355 4.58 22.73 -12.40
C ASN A 355 3.52 23.27 -11.42
N TRP A 356 2.77 22.41 -10.72
CA TRP A 356 1.56 22.82 -9.96
C TRP A 356 1.48 22.30 -8.51
N TYR A 357 2.10 21.17 -8.18
CA TYR A 357 2.06 20.57 -6.83
C TYR A 357 3.38 20.77 -6.09
N GLN A 358 3.31 21.05 -4.79
CA GLN A 358 4.51 21.11 -3.95
C GLN A 358 4.86 19.71 -3.43
N VAL A 359 6.09 19.27 -3.72
CA VAL A 359 6.66 18.03 -3.16
C VAL A 359 7.45 18.38 -1.91
N LYS A 360 6.97 17.94 -0.75
CA LYS A 360 7.58 18.21 0.55
C LYS A 360 8.26 16.95 1.06
N ILE A 361 9.59 16.94 1.12
CA ILE A 361 10.31 15.83 1.77
C ILE A 361 10.54 16.22 3.24
N SER A 362 9.87 15.51 4.15
CA SER A 362 10.20 15.53 5.58
C SER A 362 11.14 14.36 5.87
N VAL A 363 12.20 14.62 6.64
CA VAL A 363 13.20 13.60 7.01
C VAL A 363 13.25 13.47 8.52
N GLU A 364 12.68 12.38 9.01
CA GLU A 364 12.56 12.10 10.44
C GLU A 364 13.73 11.24 10.93
N PHE A 365 14.33 11.64 12.04
CA PHE A 365 15.36 10.87 12.74
C PHE A 365 14.87 10.44 14.11
N GLN A 366 14.74 9.13 14.31
CA GLN A 366 14.45 8.58 15.64
C GLN A 366 15.75 8.44 16.43
N THR A 367 15.95 9.26 17.48
CA THR A 367 17.07 9.09 18.41
C THR A 367 16.60 8.73 19.81
N LYS A 368 17.44 8.04 20.59
CA LYS A 368 17.13 7.76 21.99
C LYS A 368 17.43 9.01 22.81
N TYR A 369 16.46 9.45 23.62
CA TYR A 369 16.58 10.68 24.42
C TYR A 369 17.92 10.77 25.17
N ASN A 370 18.67 11.84 24.87
CA ASN A 370 19.97 12.11 25.46
C ASN A 370 19.96 13.51 26.09
N PRO A 371 19.83 13.65 27.42
CA PRO A 371 19.67 14.94 28.10
C PRO A 371 20.93 15.85 28.07
N LYS A 372 21.93 15.51 27.23
CA LYS A 372 23.11 16.34 26.94
C LYS A 372 23.05 17.02 25.57
N ILE A 373 22.10 16.65 24.72
CA ILE A 373 21.90 17.29 23.41
C ILE A 373 20.63 18.15 23.54
N HIS A 374 20.82 19.46 23.57
CA HIS A 374 19.71 20.42 23.63
C HIS A 374 19.22 20.69 22.21
N PHE A 375 18.02 20.22 21.92
CA PHE A 375 17.22 20.61 20.76
C PHE A 375 16.08 21.55 21.20
N GLY A 376 15.04 21.72 20.38
CA GLY A 376 13.96 22.69 20.61
C GLY A 376 13.18 22.49 21.91
N PRO A 377 12.51 23.55 22.43
CA PRO A 377 11.79 23.48 23.71
C PRO A 377 10.58 22.53 23.71
N ASP A 378 10.08 22.17 22.52
CA ASP A 378 8.84 21.43 22.33
C ASP A 378 9.05 19.92 22.06
N GLU A 379 10.31 19.45 21.97
CA GLU A 379 10.63 18.04 21.75
C GLU A 379 10.35 17.19 23.01
N THR A 380 9.28 16.38 22.96
CA THR A 380 8.96 15.40 24.02
C THR A 380 9.28 13.96 23.56
N PRO A 381 9.81 13.09 24.44
CA PRO A 381 10.02 11.69 24.10
C PRO A 381 8.71 10.89 23.99
N ASP A 382 8.66 9.97 23.04
CA ASP A 382 7.57 9.01 22.88
C ASP A 382 7.49 7.99 24.04
N ASN A 383 6.44 7.16 24.04
CA ASN A 383 6.21 6.12 25.04
C ASN A 383 7.36 5.07 25.17
N ASN A 384 8.29 5.02 24.20
CA ASN A 384 9.46 4.14 24.21
C ASN A 384 10.76 4.87 24.60
N GLY A 385 10.70 6.19 24.85
CA GLY A 385 11.85 7.03 25.21
C GLY A 385 12.70 7.48 24.02
N TYR A 386 12.14 7.48 22.80
CA TYR A 386 12.76 8.09 21.63
C TYR A 386 12.24 9.51 21.41
N VAL A 387 13.09 10.39 20.90
CA VAL A 387 12.67 11.67 20.35
C VAL A 387 12.69 11.56 18.83
N HIS A 388 11.62 12.05 18.21
CA HIS A 388 11.49 12.16 16.76
C HIS A 388 11.88 13.57 16.37
N HIS A 389 13.04 13.71 15.73
CA HIS A 389 13.49 15.01 15.25
C HIS A 389 13.05 15.18 13.79
N ASP A 390 12.12 16.11 13.54
CA ASP A 390 11.99 16.69 12.19
C ASP A 390 13.16 17.65 12.01
N VAL A 391 14.16 17.22 11.24
CA VAL A 391 15.37 18.00 10.92
C VAL A 391 15.08 19.16 9.95
N GLY A 392 13.83 19.28 9.51
CA GLY A 392 13.26 20.43 8.82
C GLY A 392 12.68 20.03 7.48
N PHE A 393 11.52 20.62 7.16
CA PHE A 393 10.87 20.44 5.86
C PHE A 393 11.77 20.90 4.72
N LEU A 394 12.19 19.95 3.89
CA LEU A 394 12.84 20.25 2.63
C LEU A 394 11.76 20.49 1.56
N LEU A 395 11.19 21.70 1.60
CA LEU A 395 10.33 22.18 0.51
C LEU A 395 11.24 22.55 -0.67
N LEU A 396 11.32 21.62 -1.62
CA LEU A 396 12.02 21.81 -2.89
C LEU A 396 11.07 22.55 -3.84
N MET A 397 11.20 23.87 -3.91
CA MET A 397 10.48 24.66 -4.91
C MET A 397 11.28 24.64 -6.21
N TYR A 398 10.76 23.94 -7.21
CA TYR A 398 11.24 24.04 -8.57
C TYR A 398 10.70 25.31 -9.22
N ASN A 399 11.56 26.03 -9.94
CA ASN A 399 11.19 27.21 -10.69
C ASN A 399 11.34 26.95 -12.20
N GLN A 400 10.20 26.80 -12.88
CA GLN A 400 10.12 26.48 -14.30
C GLN A 400 10.79 27.55 -15.20
N ASP A 401 10.82 28.82 -14.77
CA ASP A 401 11.46 29.91 -15.52
C ASP A 401 13.01 29.85 -15.49
N THR A 402 13.59 29.07 -14.58
CA THR A 402 15.06 28.97 -14.40
C THR A 402 15.64 27.56 -14.55
N ASP A 403 14.82 26.51 -14.52
CA ASP A 403 15.27 25.11 -14.37
C ASP A 403 16.16 24.90 -13.11
N GLU A 404 15.94 25.72 -12.08
CA GLU A 404 16.68 25.65 -10.81
C GLU A 404 15.78 25.19 -9.66
N ILE A 405 16.31 24.27 -8.86
CA ILE A 405 15.70 23.84 -7.59
C ILE A 405 16.14 24.83 -6.51
N HIS A 406 15.23 25.72 -6.10
CA HIS A 406 15.49 26.64 -5.00
C HIS A 406 14.98 26.04 -3.67
N PRO A 407 15.80 25.97 -2.61
CA PRO A 407 15.27 25.75 -1.27
C PRO A 407 14.41 26.97 -0.92
N ASN A 408 13.15 26.76 -0.51
CA ASN A 408 12.23 27.88 -0.27
C ASN A 408 12.84 28.89 0.74
N PRO A 409 13.10 30.15 0.33
CA PRO A 409 13.76 31.14 1.17
C PRO A 409 12.91 31.61 2.35
N ALA A 410 11.60 31.30 2.38
CA ALA A 410 10.72 31.54 3.52
C ALA A 410 10.76 30.43 4.58
N VAL A 411 11.51 29.34 4.35
CA VAL A 411 11.74 28.25 5.31
C VAL A 411 13.19 28.33 5.83
N SER A 412 13.52 29.47 6.43
CA SER A 412 14.85 29.83 6.95
C SER A 412 14.88 29.88 8.47
#